data_AF-A0A944BSU4-F1
#
_entry.id   AF-A0A944BSU4-F1
#
_cell.length_a   1.000
_cell.length_b   1.000
_cell.length_c   1.000
_cell.angle_alpha   90.00
_cell.angle_beta   90.00
_cell.angle_gamma   90.00
#
_symmetry.space_group_name_H-M   'P 1'
#
loop_
_entity.id
_entity.type
_entity.pdbx_description
1 polymer ?
#
loop_
_entity_poly.entity_id
_entity_poly.type
_entity_poly.pdbx_seq_one_letter_code
_entity_poly.pdbx_strand_id
1 'polypeptide(L)'
;KTYKSFGDPKIVLFFMNLDEETCRQRMLQRGDDPVKVEARIQNDKGSFFLTDEMVKMIDANVDTKKHDLASVSQFIYQKYLEILKQRGIDFEESRND
;
A
#
# COMPACT_ATOMS: atom_id res chain seq x y z
N LYS A 1 -3.31 -14.02 -9.59
CA LYS A 1 -4.70 -13.51 -9.58
C LYS A 1 -4.70 -12.19 -8.82
N THR A 2 -5.16 -11.10 -9.43
CA THR A 2 -5.23 -9.80 -8.77
C THR A 2 -6.58 -9.64 -8.08
N TYR A 3 -6.65 -8.97 -6.93
CA TYR A 3 -7.90 -8.80 -6.18
C TYR A 3 -8.99 -8.06 -6.99
N LYS A 4 -8.61 -7.23 -7.97
CA LYS A 4 -9.57 -6.62 -8.90
C LYS A 4 -10.27 -7.61 -9.84
N SER A 5 -9.76 -8.82 -10.00
CA SER A 5 -10.46 -9.89 -10.76
C SER A 5 -11.78 -10.34 -10.12
N PHE A 6 -12.03 -9.98 -8.86
CA PHE A 6 -13.33 -10.22 -8.21
C PHE A 6 -14.43 -9.26 -8.66
N GLY A 7 -14.11 -8.18 -9.40
CA GLY A 7 -15.09 -7.22 -9.90
C GLY A 7 -15.81 -6.42 -8.81
N ASP A 8 -15.36 -6.51 -7.56
CA ASP A 8 -15.97 -5.79 -6.44
C ASP A 8 -15.47 -4.34 -6.40
N PRO A 9 -16.35 -3.35 -6.62
CA PRO A 9 -15.97 -1.93 -6.60
C PRO A 9 -15.62 -1.42 -5.20
N LYS A 10 -15.81 -2.20 -4.13
CA LYS A 10 -15.36 -1.88 -2.77
C LYS A 10 -13.88 -2.18 -2.54
N ILE A 11 -13.25 -2.97 -3.41
CA ILE A 11 -11.82 -3.26 -3.33
C ILE A 11 -11.04 -2.06 -3.86
N VAL A 12 -10.26 -1.43 -2.99
CA VAL A 12 -9.37 -0.31 -3.34
C VAL A 12 -7.92 -0.76 -3.20
N LEU A 13 -7.13 -0.58 -4.25
CA LEU A 13 -5.73 -0.98 -4.29
C LEU A 13 -4.81 0.21 -4.02
N PHE A 14 -4.10 0.13 -2.90
CA PHE A 14 -3.05 1.07 -2.53
C PHE A 14 -1.67 0.49 -2.84
N PHE A 15 -0.80 1.30 -3.45
CA PHE A 15 0.60 0.96 -3.60
C PHE A 15 1.45 1.76 -2.62
N MET A 16 2.16 1.04 -1.75
CA MET A 16 2.96 1.63 -0.67
C MET A 16 4.38 1.86 -1.18
N ASN A 17 4.68 3.12 -1.50
CA ASN A 17 6.00 3.52 -1.98
C ASN A 17 6.96 3.77 -0.82
N LEU A 18 8.14 3.17 -0.93
CA LEU A 18 9.30 3.41 -0.08
C LEU A 18 10.57 3.10 -0.86
N ASP A 19 11.61 3.92 -0.73
CA ASP A 19 12.90 3.60 -1.32
C ASP A 19 13.62 2.45 -0.59
N GLU A 20 14.44 1.72 -1.34
CA GLU A 20 15.21 0.58 -0.86
C GLU A 20 16.06 0.90 0.37
N GLU A 21 16.70 2.07 0.38
CA GLU A 21 17.57 2.48 1.47
C GLU A 21 16.78 2.65 2.77
N THR A 22 15.64 3.34 2.71
CA THR A 22 14.77 3.50 3.87
C THR A 22 14.21 2.15 4.35
N CYS A 23 13.89 1.24 3.44
CA CYS A 23 13.47 -0.12 3.78
C CYS A 23 14.58 -0.88 4.53
N ARG A 24 15.81 -0.85 3.98
CA ARG A 24 17.00 -1.47 4.56
C ARG A 24 17.27 -0.94 5.97
N GLN A 25 17.28 0.39 6.15
CA GLN A 25 17.50 1.02 7.45
C GLN A 25 16.44 0.61 8.48
N ARG A 26 15.15 0.60 8.09
CA ARG A 26 14.07 0.17 9.00
C ARG A 26 14.19 -1.29 9.41
N MET A 27 14.61 -2.18 8.51
CA MET A 27 14.84 -3.60 8.85
C MET A 27 16.01 -3.78 9.81
N LEU A 28 17.13 -3.09 9.57
CA LEU A 28 18.28 -3.12 10.48
C LEU A 28 17.94 -2.56 11.86
N GLN A 29 17.19 -1.45 11.92
CA GLN A 29 16.73 -0.85 13.18
C GLN A 29 15.78 -1.76 13.97
N ARG A 30 14.99 -2.59 13.27
CA ARG A 30 14.14 -3.61 13.90
C ARG A 30 14.95 -4.77 14.52
N GLY A 31 16.23 -4.91 14.13
CA GLY A 31 17.11 -5.99 14.57
C GLY A 31 17.09 -7.21 13.64
N ASP A 32 16.68 -7.04 12.39
CA ASP A 32 16.73 -8.13 11.40
C ASP A 32 18.18 -8.51 11.08
N ASP A 33 18.40 -9.80 10.79
CA ASP A 33 19.69 -10.34 10.34
C ASP A 33 20.12 -9.67 9.01
N PRO A 34 21.32 -9.06 8.93
CA PRO A 34 21.79 -8.37 7.72
C PRO A 34 21.75 -9.23 6.44
N VAL A 35 21.99 -10.54 6.54
CA VAL A 35 21.93 -11.47 5.39
C VAL A 35 20.49 -11.62 4.91
N LYS A 36 19.54 -11.70 5.84
CA LYS A 36 18.10 -11.77 5.52
C LYS A 36 17.57 -10.45 4.98
N VAL A 37 18.09 -9.31 5.47
CA VAL A 37 17.77 -7.98 4.96
C VAL A 37 18.12 -7.89 3.47
N GLU A 38 19.35 -8.24 3.09
CA GLU A 38 19.77 -8.15 1.70
C GLU A 38 18.98 -9.12 0.79
N ALA A 39 18.76 -10.36 1.24
CA ALA A 39 17.93 -11.31 0.50
C ALA A 39 16.50 -10.77 0.26
N ARG A 40 15.92 -10.10 1.26
CA ARG A 40 14.59 -9.49 1.14
C ARG A 40 14.58 -8.31 0.19
N ILE A 41 15.56 -7.43 0.26
CA ILE A 41 15.70 -6.29 -0.65
C ILE A 41 15.75 -6.76 -2.12
N GLN A 42 16.51 -7.82 -2.41
CA GLN A 42 16.59 -8.37 -3.76
C GLN A 42 15.27 -9.01 -4.21
N ASN A 43 14.59 -9.72 -3.31
CA ASN A 43 13.26 -10.27 -3.61
C ASN A 43 12.20 -9.19 -3.85
N ASP A 44 12.25 -8.11 -3.06
CA ASP A 44 11.31 -7.00 -3.15
C ASP A 44 11.46 -6.26 -4.50
N LYS A 45 12.69 -6.10 -5.03
CA LYS A 45 12.89 -5.53 -6.38
C LYS A 45 12.08 -6.21 -7.47
N GLY A 46 12.02 -7.54 -7.45
CA GLY A 46 11.21 -8.31 -8.40
C GLY A 46 9.72 -8.27 -8.07
N SER A 47 9.38 -8.36 -6.79
CA SER A 47 7.99 -8.45 -6.33
C SER A 47 7.20 -7.14 -6.48
N PHE A 48 7.89 -6.01 -6.40
CA PHE A 48 7.31 -4.67 -6.53
C PHE A 48 7.59 -4.01 -7.89
N PHE A 49 8.07 -4.78 -8.87
CA PHE A 49 8.13 -4.32 -10.25
C PHE A 49 6.72 -4.12 -10.80
N LEU A 50 6.38 -2.88 -11.16
CA LEU A 50 5.07 -2.53 -11.69
C LEU A 50 5.09 -2.53 -13.22
N THR A 51 4.26 -3.37 -13.84
CA THR A 51 3.95 -3.25 -15.26
C THR A 51 2.93 -2.12 -15.49
N ASP A 52 2.82 -1.63 -16.73
CA ASP A 52 1.81 -0.61 -17.09
C ASP A 52 0.37 -1.05 -16.76
N GLU A 53 0.08 -2.34 -16.87
CA GLU A 53 -1.22 -2.89 -16.49
C GLU A 53 -1.44 -2.83 -14.98
N MET A 54 -0.42 -3.15 -14.19
CA MET A 54 -0.46 -3.02 -12.73
C MET A 54 -0.64 -1.58 -12.28
N VAL A 55 0.05 -0.64 -12.94
CA VAL A 55 -0.11 0.79 -12.68
C VAL A 55 -1.57 1.24 -12.87
N LYS A 56 -2.23 0.79 -13.95
CA LYS A 56 -3.65 1.10 -14.21
C LYS A 56 -4.61 0.50 -13.18
N MET A 57 -4.20 -0.58 -12.50
CA MET A 57 -5.02 -1.20 -11.46
C MET A 57 -4.91 -0.50 -10.10
N ILE A 58 -3.83 0.24 -9.84
CA ILE A 58 -3.61 0.95 -8.58
C ILE A 58 -4.54 2.16 -8.50
N ASP A 59 -5.29 2.27 -7.40
CA ASP A 59 -6.20 3.39 -7.19
C ASP A 59 -5.50 4.58 -6.51
N ALA A 60 -4.50 4.32 -5.67
CA ALA A 60 -3.70 5.36 -5.04
C ALA A 60 -2.29 4.90 -4.69
N ASN A 61 -1.34 5.84 -4.81
CA ASN A 61 0.03 5.68 -4.35
C ASN A 61 0.20 6.35 -2.98
N VAL A 62 0.87 5.68 -2.05
CA VAL A 62 1.10 6.16 -0.68
C VAL A 62 2.59 6.31 -0.47
N ASP A 63 3.07 7.55 -0.28
CA ASP A 63 4.47 7.81 0.04
C ASP A 63 4.68 7.65 1.56
N THR A 64 5.32 6.55 1.97
CA THR A 64 5.53 6.24 3.39
C THR A 64 6.87 6.76 3.93
N LYS A 65 7.61 7.52 3.13
CA LYS A 65 8.85 8.16 3.54
C LYS A 65 8.58 9.49 4.25
N LYS A 66 7.60 10.24 3.77
CA LYS A 66 7.33 11.63 4.19
C LYS A 66 6.39 11.76 5.39
N HIS A 67 5.72 10.68 5.77
CA HIS A 67 4.65 10.68 6.75
C HIS A 67 4.93 9.65 7.84
N ASP A 68 4.58 10.00 9.09
CA ASP A 68 4.55 9.04 10.18
C ASP A 68 3.39 8.04 10.01
N LEU A 69 3.39 6.99 10.82
CA LEU A 69 2.41 5.91 10.69
C LEU A 69 0.97 6.41 10.86
N ALA A 70 0.74 7.34 11.78
CA ALA A 70 -0.58 7.91 12.05
C ALA A 70 -1.10 8.68 10.83
N SER A 71 -0.27 9.52 10.23
CA SER A 71 -0.60 10.32 9.05
C SER A 71 -0.85 9.43 7.82
N VAL A 72 -0.03 8.39 7.63
CA VAL A 72 -0.23 7.39 6.55
C VAL A 72 -1.57 6.67 6.73
N SER A 73 -1.89 6.27 7.95
CA SER A 73 -3.14 5.56 8.27
C SER A 73 -4.36 6.44 7.98
N GLN A 74 -4.32 7.70 8.43
CA GLN A 74 -5.37 8.68 8.17
C GLN A 74 -5.54 8.94 6.67
N PHE A 75 -4.42 9.08 5.93
CA PHE A 75 -4.44 9.27 4.49
C PHE A 75 -5.10 8.09 3.77
N ILE A 76 -4.71 6.85 4.09
CA ILE A 76 -5.28 5.64 3.47
C ILE A 76 -6.79 5.60 3.70
N TYR A 77 -7.26 5.84 4.92
CA TYR A 77 -8.69 5.80 5.25
C TYR A 77 -9.48 6.89 4.50
N GLN A 78 -9.01 8.14 4.52
CA GLN A 78 -9.68 9.22 3.80
C GLN A 78 -9.71 8.96 2.29
N LYS A 79 -8.60 8.47 1.72
CA LYS A 79 -8.50 8.16 0.30
C LYS A 79 -9.41 6.99 -0.08
N TYR A 80 -9.55 5.99 0.79
CA TYR A 80 -10.49 4.89 0.61
C TYR A 80 -11.92 5.40 0.48
N LEU A 81 -12.39 6.21 1.42
CA LEU A 81 -13.73 6.80 1.39
C LEU A 81 -13.95 7.67 0.14
N GLU A 82 -12.96 8.47 -0.23
CA GLU A 82 -13.01 9.30 -1.45
C GLU A 82 -13.22 8.44 -2.69
N ILE A 83 -12.46 7.35 -2.83
CA ILE A 83 -12.54 6.43 -3.97
C ILE A 83 -13.88 5.69 -4.00
N LEU A 84 -14.39 5.24 -2.84
CA LEU A 84 -15.72 4.62 -2.78
C LEU A 84 -16.82 5.59 -3.20
N LYS A 85 -16.76 6.84 -2.72
CA LYS A 85 -17.72 7.88 -3.11
C LYS A 85 -17.69 8.16 -4.61
N GLN A 86 -16.50 8.23 -5.22
CA GLN A 86 -16.34 8.37 -6.67
C GLN A 86 -16.94 7.19 -7.45
N ARG A 87 -16.97 6.00 -6.85
CA ARG A 87 -17.60 4.80 -7.41
C ARG A 87 -19.10 4.70 -7.11
N GLY A 88 -19.70 5.72 -6.49
CA GLY A 88 -21.12 5.75 -6.14
C GLY A 88 -21.48 4.82 -4.97
N ILE A 89 -20.50 4.44 -4.14
CA ILE A 89 -20.70 3.60 -2.96
C ILE A 89 -20.69 4.52 -1.74
N ASP A 90 -21.82 4.57 -1.04
CA ASP A 90 -21.89 5.21 0.26
C ASP A 90 -21.40 4.22 1.32
N PHE A 91 -20.27 4.53 1.95
CA PHE A 91 -19.75 3.74 3.05
C PHE A 91 -20.23 4.37 4.35
N GLU A 92 -21.37 3.92 4.84
CA GLU A 92 -21.77 4.19 6.20
C GLU A 92 -20.96 3.28 7.12
N GLU A 93 -20.14 3.88 7.97
CA GLU A 93 -19.44 3.16 9.03
C GLU A 93 -20.53 2.53 9.91
N SER A 94 -20.64 1.19 9.89
CA SER A 94 -21.58 0.48 10.74
C SER A 94 -21.22 0.82 12.18
N ARG A 95 -21.97 1.74 12.80
CA ARG A 95 -21.89 2.01 14.22
C ARG A 95 -22.30 0.71 14.91
N ASN A 96 -21.33 -0.01 15.45
CA ASN A 96 -21.63 -1.07 16.39
C ASN A 96 -22.09 -0.38 17.67
N ASP A 97 -23.39 -0.52 17.96
CA ASP A 97 -23.99 -0.23 19.26
C ASP A 97 -23.42 -1.15 20.35
#